data_AF-A0A1I1W724-F1
#
_entry.id   AF-A0A1I1W724-F1
#
_cell.length_a   1.000
_cell.length_b   1.000
_cell.length_c   1.000
_cell.angle_alpha   90.00
_cell.angle_beta   90.00
_cell.angle_gamma   90.00
#
_symmetry.space_group_name_H-M   'P 1'
#
loop_
_entity.id
_entity.type
_entity.pdbx_description
1 polymer ?
#
loop_
_entity_poly.entity_id
_entity_poly.type
_entity_poly.pdbx_seq_one_letter_code
_entity_poly.pdbx_strand_id
1 'polypeptide(L)'
;MKKYLLLVAVLCASVSFGQTITSKQEDASTAQYELLKKVNQYYPDITLSKSVTNFYADGNIIDSQQDFDLRGTKFSSYKLGIEPDNKKVKFDYVSNETGHVHGDVTIFNGNALRTTFNEKTNQIDVSLNGKSVYLKKL
;
A
#
# COMPACT_ATOMS: atom_id res chain seq x y z
N MET A 1 -38.82 21.42 -30.50
CA MET A 1 -37.36 21.46 -30.74
C MET A 1 -36.52 21.55 -29.46
N LYS A 2 -36.82 22.42 -28.48
CA LYS A 2 -36.01 22.56 -27.24
C LYS A 2 -36.00 21.35 -26.30
N LYS A 3 -37.07 20.53 -26.26
CA LYS A 3 -37.20 19.39 -25.33
C LYS A 3 -36.30 18.19 -25.67
N TYR A 4 -36.02 17.97 -26.97
CA TYR A 4 -35.16 16.87 -27.42
C TYR A 4 -33.68 17.17 -27.19
N LEU A 5 -33.28 18.45 -27.27
CA LEU A 5 -31.92 18.88 -26.94
C LEU A 5 -31.58 18.64 -25.47
N LEU A 6 -32.55 18.86 -24.57
CA LEU A 6 -32.38 18.62 -23.14
C LEU A 6 -32.17 17.12 -22.86
N LEU A 7 -32.93 16.26 -23.54
CA LEU A 7 -32.81 14.81 -23.39
C LEU A 7 -31.44 14.30 -23.88
N VAL A 8 -30.95 14.81 -25.02
CA VAL A 8 -29.62 14.48 -25.55
C VAL A 8 -28.51 14.99 -24.63
N ALA A 9 -28.64 16.20 -24.08
CA ALA A 9 -27.68 16.74 -23.13
C ALA A 9 -27.60 15.91 -21.83
N VAL A 10 -28.73 15.43 -21.31
CA VAL A 10 -28.77 14.56 -20.12
C VAL A 10 -28.17 13.19 -20.41
N LEU A 11 -28.41 12.62 -21.60
CA LEU A 11 -27.86 11.33 -22.01
C LEU A 11 -26.35 11.40 -22.31
N CYS A 12 -25.84 12.52 -22.83
CA CYS A 12 -24.40 12.72 -23.04
C CYS A 12 -23.64 13.08 -21.75
N ALA A 13 -24.29 13.75 -20.79
CA ALA A 13 -23.67 14.08 -19.50
C ALA A 13 -23.52 12.86 -18.57
N SER A 14 -24.38 11.85 -18.70
CA SER A 14 -24.40 10.69 -17.77
C SER A 14 -23.26 9.69 -17.97
N VAL A 15 -22.49 9.77 -19.05
CA VAL A 15 -21.37 8.85 -19.37
C VAL A 15 -19.98 9.41 -19.04
N SER A 16 -19.88 10.65 -18.52
CA SER A 16 -18.59 11.36 -18.39
C SER A 16 -17.86 11.23 -17.03
N PHE A 17 -18.32 10.35 -16.13
CA PHE A 17 -17.77 10.25 -14.77
C PHE A 17 -16.85 9.03 -14.50
N GLY A 18 -16.62 8.16 -15.49
CA GLY A 18 -15.76 7.00 -15.32
C GLY A 18 -14.29 7.32 -15.58
N GLN A 19 -13.47 7.40 -14.53
CA GLN A 19 -12.00 7.37 -14.70
C GLN A 19 -11.58 5.96 -15.15
N THR A 20 -10.74 5.87 -16.17
CA THR A 20 -10.19 4.57 -16.59
C THR A 20 -8.99 4.26 -15.71
N ILE A 21 -9.11 3.23 -14.86
CA ILE A 21 -7.99 2.74 -14.07
C ILE A 21 -7.18 1.78 -14.92
N THR A 22 -5.89 2.04 -15.07
CA THR A 22 -4.94 1.12 -15.72
C THR A 22 -3.91 0.65 -14.70
N SER A 23 -3.33 -0.53 -14.90
CA SER A 23 -2.24 -1.02 -14.06
C SER A 23 -1.04 -1.39 -14.91
N LYS A 24 0.15 -1.18 -14.36
CA LYS A 24 1.40 -1.50 -15.04
C LYS A 24 2.41 -2.01 -14.03
N GLN A 25 3.01 -3.16 -14.34
CA GLN A 25 4.15 -3.68 -13.60
C GLN A 25 5.43 -3.05 -14.16
N GLU A 26 6.21 -2.42 -13.28
CA GLU A 26 7.46 -1.75 -13.63
C GLU A 26 8.45 -1.75 -12.46
N ASP A 27 9.66 -1.29 -12.70
CA ASP A 27 10.62 -1.06 -11.61
C ASP A 27 10.15 0.10 -10.74
N ALA A 28 10.41 0.01 -9.44
CA ALA A 28 10.13 1.09 -8.49
C ALA A 28 10.76 2.40 -8.97
N SER A 29 9.95 3.45 -9.05
CA SER A 29 10.44 4.80 -9.33
C SER A 29 11.45 5.25 -8.28
N THR A 30 12.25 6.29 -8.58
CA THR A 30 13.24 6.82 -7.63
C THR A 30 12.62 7.17 -6.28
N ALA A 31 11.42 7.78 -6.26
CA ALA A 31 10.74 8.14 -5.01
C ALA A 31 10.30 6.91 -4.21
N GLN A 32 9.72 5.90 -4.88
CA GLN A 32 9.35 4.62 -4.26
C GLN A 32 10.59 3.91 -3.72
N TYR A 33 11.68 3.88 -4.48
CA TYR A 33 12.94 3.25 -4.08
C TYR A 33 13.53 3.88 -2.81
N GLU A 34 13.57 5.22 -2.72
CA GLU A 34 14.07 5.91 -1.52
C GLU A 34 13.22 5.63 -0.28
N LEU A 35 11.89 5.56 -0.44
CA LEU A 35 10.99 5.11 0.63
C LEU A 35 11.31 3.68 1.06
N LEU A 36 11.35 2.74 0.12
CA LEU A 36 11.59 1.32 0.37
C LEU A 36 12.96 1.10 1.06
N LYS A 37 14.00 1.78 0.58
CA LYS A 37 15.33 1.75 1.19
C LYS A 37 15.31 2.20 2.64
N LYS A 38 14.58 3.28 2.93
CA LYS A 38 14.45 3.82 4.28
C LYS A 38 13.63 2.91 5.20
N VAL A 39 12.57 2.30 4.69
CA VAL A 39 11.80 1.29 5.43
C VAL A 39 12.71 0.12 5.78
N ASN A 40 13.45 -0.44 4.82
CA ASN A 40 14.37 -1.55 5.03
C ASN A 40 15.49 -1.23 6.03
N GLN A 41 15.94 0.04 6.09
CA GLN A 41 16.95 0.47 7.07
C GLN A 41 16.49 0.29 8.52
N TYR A 42 15.22 0.56 8.81
CA TYR A 42 14.68 0.48 10.18
C TYR A 42 13.91 -0.81 10.46
N TYR A 43 13.35 -1.43 9.43
CA TYR A 43 12.47 -2.60 9.51
C TYR A 43 12.85 -3.63 8.42
N PRO A 44 14.04 -4.27 8.53
CA PRO A 44 14.52 -5.24 7.55
C PRO A 44 13.73 -6.55 7.54
N ASP A 45 12.81 -6.73 8.49
CA ASP A 45 11.86 -7.84 8.55
C ASP A 45 10.71 -7.73 7.55
N ILE A 46 10.50 -6.55 6.95
CA ILE A 46 9.52 -6.34 5.88
C ILE A 46 10.17 -6.73 4.54
N THR A 47 9.59 -7.71 3.86
CA THR A 47 10.07 -8.16 2.55
C THR A 47 9.72 -7.13 1.49
N LEU A 48 10.70 -6.68 0.71
CA LEU A 48 10.53 -5.68 -0.35
C LEU A 48 10.98 -6.24 -1.72
N SER A 49 10.32 -5.79 -2.77
CA SER A 49 10.65 -6.08 -4.17
C SER A 49 11.13 -4.83 -4.90
N LYS A 50 11.87 -5.02 -6.00
CA LYS A 50 12.19 -3.93 -6.95
C LYS A 50 11.06 -3.69 -7.94
N SER A 51 10.22 -4.69 -8.19
CA SER A 51 9.08 -4.58 -9.08
C SER A 51 7.86 -4.09 -8.31
N VAL A 52 7.15 -3.12 -8.87
CA VAL A 52 5.93 -2.52 -8.35
C VAL A 52 4.86 -2.55 -9.44
N THR A 53 3.65 -2.93 -9.10
CA THR A 53 2.45 -2.74 -9.90
C THR A 53 1.83 -1.40 -9.54
N ASN A 54 1.98 -0.41 -10.42
CA ASN A 54 1.40 0.92 -10.24
C ASN A 54 -0.01 0.95 -10.85
N PHE A 55 -0.95 1.53 -10.12
CA PHE A 55 -2.31 1.78 -10.56
C PHE A 55 -2.44 3.25 -10.93
N TYR A 56 -2.93 3.53 -12.14
CA TYR A 56 -3.02 4.85 -12.70
C TYR A 56 -4.48 5.25 -12.93
N ALA A 57 -4.84 6.47 -12.55
CA ALA A 57 -6.05 7.15 -13.01
C ALA A 57 -5.63 8.48 -13.66
N ASP A 58 -6.08 8.69 -14.89
CA ASP A 58 -5.78 9.90 -15.68
C ASP A 58 -4.27 10.22 -15.75
N GLY A 59 -3.44 9.17 -15.85
CA GLY A 59 -1.98 9.27 -15.94
C GLY A 59 -1.25 9.48 -14.61
N ASN A 60 -1.97 9.61 -13.48
CA ASN A 60 -1.38 9.75 -12.15
C ASN A 60 -1.43 8.43 -11.38
N ILE A 61 -0.37 8.10 -10.65
CA ILE A 61 -0.36 6.95 -9.74
C ILE A 61 -1.35 7.22 -8.59
N ILE A 62 -2.30 6.32 -8.40
CA ILE A 62 -3.32 6.36 -7.33
C ILE A 62 -3.13 5.27 -6.29
N ASP A 63 -2.40 4.21 -6.61
CA ASP A 63 -1.96 3.17 -5.68
C ASP A 63 -0.75 2.43 -6.28
N SER A 64 -0.04 1.69 -5.45
CA SER A 64 1.13 0.91 -5.87
C SER A 64 1.24 -0.33 -5.00
N GLN A 65 1.44 -1.50 -5.60
CA GLN A 65 1.52 -2.76 -4.87
C GLN A 65 2.74 -3.59 -5.29
N GLN A 66 3.26 -4.38 -4.36
CA GLN A 66 4.29 -5.38 -4.64
C GLN A 66 3.72 -6.76 -4.41
N ASP A 67 3.92 -7.61 -5.41
CA ASP A 67 3.60 -9.03 -5.37
C ASP A 67 4.86 -9.85 -5.12
N PHE A 68 4.71 -10.94 -4.37
CA PHE A 68 5.80 -11.80 -3.96
C PHE A 68 5.52 -13.25 -4.35
N ASP A 69 6.55 -13.96 -4.81
CA ASP A 69 6.48 -15.40 -4.95
C ASP A 69 6.59 -16.06 -3.57
N LEU A 70 5.48 -16.62 -3.10
CA LEU A 70 5.38 -17.19 -1.76
C LEU A 70 5.77 -18.67 -1.70
N ARG A 71 6.13 -19.29 -2.82
CA ARG A 71 6.50 -20.71 -2.86
C ARG A 71 7.69 -20.99 -1.95
N GLY A 72 7.53 -21.95 -1.03
CA GLY A 72 8.57 -22.31 -0.06
C GLY A 72 8.74 -21.32 1.10
N THR A 73 7.90 -20.28 1.19
CA THR A 73 7.87 -19.37 2.33
C THR A 73 6.87 -19.83 3.39
N LYS A 74 6.90 -19.18 4.56
CA LYS A 74 5.93 -19.40 5.64
C LYS A 74 4.60 -18.65 5.48
N PHE A 75 4.49 -17.81 4.46
CA PHE A 75 3.35 -16.93 4.26
C PHE A 75 2.32 -17.58 3.33
N SER A 76 1.04 -17.53 3.70
CA SER A 76 -0.07 -17.88 2.82
C SER A 76 -0.53 -16.68 1.99
N SER A 77 -0.34 -15.46 2.50
CA SER A 77 -0.47 -14.21 1.77
C SER A 77 0.57 -13.22 2.26
N TYR A 78 1.07 -12.39 1.34
CA TYR A 78 1.91 -11.25 1.65
C TYR A 78 1.63 -10.17 0.61
N LYS A 79 1.17 -9.02 1.07
CA LYS A 79 0.88 -7.85 0.25
C LYS A 79 1.61 -6.66 0.82
N LEU A 80 2.19 -5.88 -0.08
CA LEU A 80 2.83 -4.62 0.28
C LEU A 80 2.31 -3.52 -0.62
N GLY A 81 1.73 -2.48 -0.02
CA GLY A 81 1.24 -1.30 -0.71
C GLY A 81 2.15 -0.10 -0.47
N ILE A 82 2.25 0.79 -1.44
CA ILE A 82 2.97 2.06 -1.33
C ILE A 82 1.96 3.17 -1.61
N GLU A 83 1.78 4.10 -0.67
CA GLU A 83 0.88 5.23 -0.92
C GLU A 83 1.44 6.16 -2.01
N PRO A 84 0.59 6.80 -2.84
CA PRO A 84 1.02 7.63 -3.97
C PRO A 84 1.98 8.77 -3.61
N ASP A 85 1.92 9.26 -2.38
CA ASP A 85 2.78 10.33 -1.89
C ASP A 85 4.20 9.86 -1.51
N ASN A 86 4.47 8.55 -1.62
CA ASN A 86 5.73 7.89 -1.27
C ASN A 86 6.19 8.15 0.17
N LYS A 87 5.25 8.32 1.10
CA LYS A 87 5.57 8.49 2.54
C LYS A 87 5.16 7.29 3.38
N LYS A 88 4.37 6.37 2.84
CA LYS A 88 3.85 5.24 3.60
C LYS A 88 3.95 3.94 2.83
N VAL A 89 4.37 2.90 3.53
CA VAL A 89 4.28 1.50 3.09
C VAL A 89 3.25 0.80 3.97
N LYS A 90 2.29 0.11 3.36
CA LYS A 90 1.33 -0.76 4.06
C LYS A 90 1.76 -2.19 3.88
N PHE A 91 1.71 -2.99 4.92
CA PHE A 91 1.96 -4.43 4.83
C PHE A 91 0.77 -5.19 5.41
N ASP A 92 0.47 -6.31 4.79
CA ASP A 92 -0.58 -7.23 5.18
C ASP A 92 -0.11 -8.64 4.84
N TYR A 93 0.01 -9.50 5.85
CA TYR A 93 0.44 -10.87 5.64
C TYR A 93 -0.23 -11.84 6.59
N VAL A 94 -0.34 -13.08 6.13
CA VAL A 94 -0.87 -14.19 6.91
C VAL A 94 0.16 -15.31 6.95
N SER A 95 0.41 -15.84 8.14
CA SER A 95 1.26 -17.02 8.34
C SER A 95 0.70 -17.92 9.44
N ASN A 96 1.08 -19.21 9.44
CA ASN A 96 0.68 -20.14 10.50
C ASN A 96 1.25 -19.74 11.88
N GLU A 97 2.45 -19.16 11.88
CA GLU A 97 3.17 -18.75 13.09
C GLU A 97 2.51 -17.55 13.76
N THR A 98 2.24 -16.50 12.99
CA THR A 98 1.80 -15.20 13.51
C THR A 98 0.31 -14.93 13.34
N GLY A 99 -0.40 -15.75 12.56
CA GLY A 99 -1.74 -15.43 12.09
C GLY A 99 -1.73 -14.26 11.11
N HIS A 100 -2.82 -13.50 11.08
CA HIS A 100 -2.95 -12.29 10.27
C HIS A 100 -2.31 -11.10 10.99
N VAL A 101 -1.37 -10.46 10.29
CA VAL A 101 -0.67 -9.26 10.74
C VAL A 101 -0.75 -8.22 9.64
N HIS A 102 -1.21 -7.03 10.00
CA HIS A 102 -1.27 -5.91 9.07
C HIS A 102 -0.84 -4.62 9.76
N GLY A 103 -0.50 -3.62 8.97
CA GLY A 103 -0.01 -2.36 9.49
C GLY A 103 0.60 -1.48 8.43
N ASP A 104 1.32 -0.47 8.90
CA ASP A 104 2.02 0.45 8.03
C ASP A 104 3.33 0.94 8.62
N VAL A 105 4.21 1.44 7.74
CA VAL A 105 5.38 2.22 8.05
C VAL A 105 5.22 3.59 7.39
N THR A 106 5.12 4.62 8.21
CA THR A 106 5.03 6.01 7.79
C THR A 106 6.36 6.72 8.04
N ILE A 107 6.87 7.41 7.01
CA ILE A 107 8.06 8.25 7.12
C ILE A 107 7.64 9.68 7.46
N PHE A 108 8.09 10.18 8.61
CA PHE A 108 7.81 11.53 9.08
C PHE A 108 9.07 12.20 9.64
N ASN A 109 9.44 13.36 9.08
CA ASN A 109 10.60 14.15 9.51
C ASN A 109 11.89 13.32 9.71
N GLY A 110 12.24 12.48 8.73
CA GLY A 110 13.44 11.66 8.84
C GLY A 110 13.25 10.32 9.56
N ASN A 111 12.21 10.18 10.38
CA ASN A 111 11.94 8.99 11.18
C ASN A 111 10.98 8.03 10.48
N ALA A 112 11.03 6.75 10.86
CA ALA A 112 10.13 5.71 10.39
C ALA A 112 9.28 5.20 11.56
N LEU A 113 7.99 5.52 11.54
CA LEU A 113 7.00 5.05 12.51
C LEU A 113 6.32 3.81 11.93
N ARG A 114 6.41 2.67 12.62
CA ARG A 114 5.70 1.45 12.26
C ARG A 114 4.55 1.23 13.23
N THR A 115 3.36 0.98 12.70
CA THR A 115 2.21 0.50 13.47
C THR A 115 1.87 -0.89 13.00
N THR A 116 1.79 -1.85 13.92
CA THR A 116 1.51 -3.26 13.63
C THR A 116 0.31 -3.72 14.46
N PHE A 117 -0.64 -4.37 13.79
CA PHE A 117 -1.78 -5.04 14.38
C PHE A 117 -1.61 -6.55 14.19
N ASN A 118 -1.64 -7.30 15.29
CA ASN A 118 -1.59 -8.76 15.27
C ASN A 118 -2.91 -9.32 15.80
N GLU A 119 -3.70 -9.91 14.90
CA GLU A 119 -5.02 -10.44 15.23
C GLU A 119 -4.95 -11.73 16.06
N LYS A 120 -3.88 -12.53 15.91
CA LYS A 120 -3.70 -13.77 16.67
C LYS A 120 -3.44 -13.50 18.14
N THR A 121 -2.65 -12.47 18.45
CA THR A 121 -2.33 -12.08 19.83
C THR A 121 -3.25 -10.98 20.37
N ASN A 122 -4.13 -10.44 19.54
CA ASN A 122 -4.94 -9.25 19.80
C ASN A 122 -4.10 -8.08 20.32
N GLN A 123 -3.03 -7.75 19.59
CA GLN A 123 -2.00 -6.81 20.03
C GLN A 123 -1.78 -5.69 19.02
N ILE A 124 -1.56 -4.49 19.54
CA ILE A 124 -1.08 -3.31 18.82
C ILE A 124 0.36 -3.02 19.27
N ASP A 125 1.27 -2.89 18.32
CA ASP A 125 2.66 -2.44 18.52
C ASP A 125 2.91 -1.17 17.70
N VAL A 126 3.50 -0.16 18.33
CA VAL A 126 4.05 1.00 17.64
C VAL A 126 5.54 1.06 17.90
N SER A 127 6.31 1.13 16.82
CA SER A 127 7.76 1.24 16.85
C SER A 127 8.21 2.52 16.15
N LEU A 128 9.23 3.18 16.70
CA LEU A 128 9.89 4.34 16.11
C LEU A 128 11.35 3.98 15.81
N ASN A 129 11.74 4.08 14.53
CA ASN A 129 13.10 3.75 14.05
C ASN A 129 13.59 2.37 14.53
N GLY A 130 12.72 1.35 14.47
CA GLY A 130 13.04 -0.01 14.90
C GLY A 130 12.90 -0.27 16.41
N LYS A 131 12.61 0.74 17.24
CA LYS A 131 12.42 0.59 18.68
C LYS A 131 10.95 0.63 19.04
N SER A 132 10.44 -0.39 19.74
CA SER A 132 9.07 -0.36 20.26
C SER A 132 8.91 0.79 21.27
N VAL A 133 7.91 1.64 21.06
CA VAL A 133 7.57 2.79 21.91
C VAL A 133 6.20 2.64 22.56
N TYR A 134 5.36 1.77 22.01
CA TYR A 134 4.06 1.43 22.58
C TYR A 134 3.71 -0.01 22.26
N LEU A 135 3.21 -0.73 23.25
CA LEU A 135 2.76 -2.11 23.13
C LEU A 135 1.50 -2.27 23.97
N LYS A 136 0.41 -2.70 23.34
CA LYS A 136 -0.85 -2.92 24.05
C LYS A 136 -1.54 -4.19 23.55
N LYS A 137 -1.86 -5.06 24.51
CA LYS A 137 -2.81 -6.16 24.30
C LYS A 137 -4.23 -5.66 24.58
N LEU A 138 -5.13 -5.92 23.63
CA LEU A 138 -6.56 -5.60 23.71
C LEU A 138 -7.34 -6.72 24.40
#